data_AF-A0A8T3NNF1-F1
#
_entry.id   AF-A0A8T3NNF1-F1
#
_cell.length_a   1.000
_cell.length_b   1.000
_cell.length_c   1.000
_cell.angle_alpha   90.00
_cell.angle_beta   90.00
_cell.angle_gamma   90.00
#
_symmetry.space_group_name_H-M   'P 1'
#
loop_
_entity.id
_entity.type
_entity.pdbx_description
1 polymer ?
#
loop_
_entity_poly.entity_id
_entity_poly.type
_entity_poly.pdbx_seq_one_letter_code
_entity_poly.pdbx_strand_id
1 'polypeptide(L)'
;MSTLPGAPPEHILSLSGARGVALLRADLVRARSLGVLRGVLEDEIGGAFLELLEVLVADSDAVRVGMHYGRLFALLAEEAELYPEPLVGDAWQNHLLDRLLADENAFSRKAQRSGFDRIGESLLRQTGRDLATLRALFDLDAERLAGAAAHAAGGVGTAAGSPVASIGGPTEPDEPWVSWGQFTPLEAGAGLHGAAGREMKARLAGVDDWSARAPELAAYFALIGAGLFGRFRAFRWVRDGDRGHLEGLPAPDPIRLDQLVGYERERELVLRNTDQFLAGFPANSVLLYGDR
;
A
#
# COMPACT_ATOMS: atom_id res chain seq x y z
N MET A 1 15.55 -34.10 19.01
CA MET A 1 14.16 -33.94 19.49
C MET A 1 13.65 -32.61 18.96
N SER A 2 12.99 -32.66 17.79
CA SER A 2 12.33 -31.51 17.17
C SER A 2 11.24 -30.98 18.07
N THR A 3 11.32 -29.69 18.41
CA THR A 3 10.18 -28.92 18.88
C THR A 3 9.44 -28.40 17.65
N LEU A 4 8.21 -28.88 17.47
CA LEU A 4 7.25 -28.46 16.45
C LEU A 4 7.03 -26.93 16.47
N PRO A 5 6.74 -26.30 15.32
CA PRO A 5 6.31 -24.91 15.29
C PRO A 5 4.91 -24.80 15.91
N GLY A 6 4.73 -23.74 16.71
CA GLY A 6 3.50 -23.46 17.44
C GLY A 6 2.29 -23.35 16.52
N ALA A 7 1.17 -23.89 16.99
CA ALA A 7 -0.13 -23.73 16.36
C ALA A 7 -0.47 -22.23 16.19
N PRO A 8 -1.08 -21.82 15.06
CA PRO A 8 -1.54 -20.44 14.89
C PRO A 8 -2.64 -20.12 15.92
N PRO A 9 -2.75 -18.87 16.39
CA PRO A 9 -3.68 -18.49 17.44
C PRO A 9 -5.15 -18.69 17.03
N GLU A 10 -5.94 -19.23 17.95
CA GLU A 10 -7.37 -19.49 17.81
C GLU A 10 -8.20 -18.19 17.67
N HIS A 11 -9.23 -18.27 16.81
CA HIS A 11 -10.22 -17.26 16.40
C HIS A 11 -9.86 -16.34 15.23
N ILE A 12 -9.45 -16.90 14.09
CA ILE A 12 -9.77 -16.31 12.79
C ILE A 12 -11.29 -16.38 12.63
N LEU A 13 -12.00 -15.24 12.76
CA LEU A 13 -13.44 -15.19 12.51
C LEU A 13 -13.67 -15.53 11.03
N SER A 14 -14.21 -16.72 10.76
CA SER A 14 -14.67 -17.10 9.42
C SER A 14 -15.65 -16.05 8.90
N LEU A 15 -15.36 -15.50 7.72
CA LEU A 15 -16.25 -14.57 6.99
C LEU A 15 -17.34 -15.31 6.20
N SER A 16 -17.57 -16.59 6.49
CA SER A 16 -18.61 -17.40 5.88
C SER A 16 -19.97 -17.21 6.56
N GLY A 17 -21.05 -17.47 5.83
CA GLY A 17 -22.41 -17.38 6.32
C GLY A 17 -22.94 -15.96 6.57
N ALA A 18 -24.16 -15.88 7.11
CA ALA A 18 -24.88 -14.61 7.28
C ALA A 18 -24.15 -13.59 8.16
N ARG A 19 -23.40 -14.05 9.18
CA ARG A 19 -22.61 -13.17 10.05
C ARG A 19 -21.43 -12.55 9.30
N GLY A 20 -20.71 -13.34 8.50
CA GLY A 20 -19.61 -12.86 7.68
C GLY A 20 -20.07 -11.83 6.64
N VAL A 21 -21.15 -12.13 5.92
CA VAL A 21 -21.78 -11.19 4.97
C VAL A 21 -22.20 -9.89 5.64
N ALA A 22 -22.73 -9.93 6.86
CA ALA A 22 -23.10 -8.72 7.61
C ALA A 22 -21.88 -7.87 8.00
N LEU A 23 -20.76 -8.50 8.38
CA LEU A 23 -19.50 -7.82 8.67
C LEU A 23 -18.94 -7.16 7.41
N LEU A 24 -18.82 -7.91 6.32
CA LEU A 24 -18.36 -7.40 5.01
C LEU A 24 -19.22 -6.23 4.52
N ARG A 25 -20.55 -6.30 4.72
CA ARG A 25 -21.45 -5.19 4.37
C ARG A 25 -21.16 -3.95 5.19
N ALA A 26 -20.89 -4.11 6.48
CA ALA A 26 -20.55 -3.00 7.36
C ALA A 26 -19.19 -2.38 6.98
N ASP A 27 -18.19 -3.20 6.62
CA ASP A 27 -16.89 -2.75 6.12
C ASP A 27 -17.02 -2.00 4.80
N LEU A 28 -17.78 -2.53 3.83
CA LEU A 28 -18.02 -1.89 2.55
C LEU A 28 -18.68 -0.51 2.71
N VAL A 29 -19.71 -0.39 3.57
CA VAL A 29 -20.36 0.90 3.84
C VAL A 29 -19.38 1.91 4.44
N ARG A 30 -18.51 1.46 5.37
CA ARG A 30 -17.45 2.32 5.93
C ARG A 30 -16.44 2.73 4.85
N ALA A 31 -15.99 1.78 4.03
CA ALA A 31 -15.04 2.05 2.95
C ALA A 31 -15.56 3.06 1.93
N ARG A 32 -16.84 2.94 1.54
CA ARG A 32 -17.53 3.88 0.64
C ARG A 32 -17.80 5.26 1.29
N SER A 33 -17.58 5.41 2.59
CA SER A 33 -17.76 6.67 3.33
C SER A 33 -16.45 7.26 3.89
N LEU A 34 -15.29 6.78 3.42
CA LEU A 34 -14.00 7.41 3.70
C LEU A 34 -14.03 8.90 3.29
N GLY A 35 -13.51 9.75 4.18
CA GLY A 35 -13.54 11.20 3.99
C GLY A 35 -12.20 11.78 3.60
N VAL A 36 -11.24 11.70 4.53
CA VAL A 36 -9.88 12.24 4.42
C VAL A 36 -8.97 11.30 3.65
N LEU A 37 -9.03 9.99 3.95
CA LEU A 37 -8.17 8.96 3.35
C LEU A 37 -8.86 8.21 2.20
N ARG A 38 -9.83 8.84 1.53
CA ARG A 38 -10.54 8.20 0.41
C ARG A 38 -9.60 7.84 -0.75
N GLY A 39 -8.56 8.65 -0.96
CA GLY A 39 -7.59 8.47 -2.04
C GLY A 39 -6.78 7.18 -1.92
N VAL A 40 -6.72 6.58 -0.72
CA VAL A 40 -6.08 5.29 -0.47
C VAL A 40 -6.69 4.18 -1.32
N LEU A 41 -8.02 4.20 -1.54
CA LEU A 41 -8.74 3.19 -2.35
C LEU A 41 -9.04 3.67 -3.78
N GLU A 42 -8.66 4.89 -4.15
CA GLU A 42 -8.92 5.48 -5.47
C GLU A 42 -7.84 5.08 -6.49
N ASP A 43 -7.70 3.77 -6.69
CA ASP A 43 -6.86 3.17 -7.72
C ASP A 43 -7.49 1.89 -8.26
N GLU A 44 -6.81 1.21 -9.20
CA GLU A 44 -7.40 0.06 -9.87
C GLU A 44 -7.57 -1.15 -8.94
N ILE A 45 -6.57 -1.42 -8.09
CA ILE A 45 -6.61 -2.52 -7.10
C ILE A 45 -7.66 -2.23 -6.02
N GLY A 46 -7.68 -1.02 -5.45
CA GLY A 46 -8.70 -0.62 -4.48
C GLY A 46 -10.12 -0.67 -5.06
N GLY A 47 -10.30 -0.28 -6.32
CA GLY A 47 -11.56 -0.44 -7.05
C GLY A 47 -11.98 -1.90 -7.20
N ALA A 48 -11.07 -2.76 -7.67
CA ALA A 48 -11.32 -4.20 -7.81
C ALA A 48 -11.66 -4.87 -6.46
N PHE A 49 -10.99 -4.45 -5.40
CA PHE A 49 -11.25 -4.92 -4.04
C PHE A 49 -12.66 -4.56 -3.57
N LEU A 50 -13.09 -3.30 -3.73
CA LEU A 50 -14.43 -2.87 -3.35
C LEU A 50 -15.53 -3.53 -4.21
N GLU A 51 -15.29 -3.74 -5.49
CA GLU A 51 -16.18 -4.49 -6.38
C GLU A 51 -16.33 -5.94 -5.94
N LEU A 52 -15.23 -6.60 -5.53
CA LEU A 52 -15.30 -7.94 -4.95
C LEU A 52 -16.16 -7.94 -3.68
N LEU A 53 -15.94 -7.00 -2.75
CA LEU A 53 -16.76 -6.88 -1.55
C LEU A 53 -18.25 -6.69 -1.88
N GLU A 54 -18.57 -5.87 -2.87
CA GLU A 54 -19.95 -5.66 -3.34
C GLU A 54 -20.61 -6.94 -3.82
N VAL A 55 -19.88 -7.76 -4.58
CA VAL A 55 -20.38 -9.03 -5.09
C VAL A 55 -20.52 -10.06 -3.97
N LEU A 56 -19.61 -10.08 -2.99
CA LEU A 56 -19.67 -10.96 -1.82
C LEU A 56 -20.83 -10.64 -0.86
N VAL A 57 -21.24 -9.37 -0.77
CA VAL A 57 -22.39 -8.97 0.05
C VAL A 57 -23.71 -9.01 -0.71
N ALA A 58 -23.66 -9.10 -2.03
CA ALA A 58 -24.83 -9.30 -2.87
C ALA A 58 -25.18 -10.79 -2.96
N ASP A 59 -26.44 -11.09 -3.29
CA ASP A 59 -26.87 -12.44 -3.66
C ASP A 59 -26.41 -12.74 -5.09
N SER A 60 -25.11 -13.02 -5.24
CA SER A 60 -24.42 -13.18 -6.53
C SER A 60 -24.15 -14.65 -6.84
N ASP A 61 -24.16 -15.00 -8.13
CA ASP A 61 -23.74 -16.33 -8.57
C ASP A 61 -22.21 -16.52 -8.54
N ALA A 62 -21.77 -17.79 -8.61
CA ALA A 62 -20.37 -18.18 -8.57
C ALA A 62 -19.54 -17.60 -9.72
N VAL A 63 -20.13 -17.39 -10.90
CA VAL A 63 -19.44 -16.85 -12.08
C VAL A 63 -19.05 -15.41 -11.82
N ARG A 64 -19.98 -14.62 -11.27
CA ARG A 64 -19.74 -13.22 -10.93
C ARG A 64 -18.70 -13.09 -9.82
N VAL A 65 -18.81 -13.89 -8.76
CA VAL A 65 -17.79 -13.91 -7.68
C VAL A 65 -16.41 -14.22 -8.26
N GLY A 66 -16.30 -15.26 -9.09
CA GLY A 66 -15.04 -15.67 -9.70
C GLY A 66 -14.43 -14.63 -10.64
N MET A 67 -15.27 -13.91 -11.40
CA MET A 67 -14.81 -12.83 -12.29
C MET A 67 -14.12 -11.70 -11.49
N HIS A 68 -14.75 -11.23 -10.41
CA HIS A 68 -14.18 -10.15 -9.59
C HIS A 68 -13.00 -10.62 -8.75
N TYR A 69 -13.04 -11.85 -8.23
CA TYR A 69 -11.91 -12.45 -7.52
C TYR A 69 -10.70 -12.59 -8.44
N GLY A 70 -10.88 -13.16 -9.63
CA GLY A 70 -9.81 -13.33 -10.62
C GLY A 70 -9.23 -12.01 -11.11
N ARG A 71 -10.06 -10.96 -11.26
CA ARG A 71 -9.59 -9.61 -11.59
C ARG A 71 -8.68 -9.05 -10.49
N LEU A 72 -9.11 -9.11 -9.22
CA LEU A 72 -8.30 -8.65 -8.11
C LEU A 72 -6.99 -9.43 -8.00
N PHE A 73 -7.05 -10.76 -8.12
CA PHE A 73 -5.88 -11.62 -8.12
C PHE A 73 -4.85 -11.20 -9.19
N ALA A 74 -5.30 -10.96 -10.43
CA ALA A 74 -4.40 -10.59 -11.53
C ALA A 74 -3.69 -9.25 -11.28
N LEU A 75 -4.42 -8.26 -10.77
CA LEU A 75 -3.86 -6.94 -10.45
C LEU A 75 -2.86 -7.02 -9.29
N LEU A 76 -3.19 -7.78 -8.23
CA LEU A 76 -2.29 -8.01 -7.11
C LEU A 76 -1.04 -8.79 -7.53
N ALA A 77 -1.16 -9.77 -8.42
CA ALA A 77 -0.03 -10.53 -8.92
C ALA A 77 0.95 -9.64 -9.71
N GLU A 78 0.42 -8.79 -10.60
CA GLU A 78 1.23 -7.87 -11.41
C GLU A 78 2.03 -6.88 -10.55
N GLU A 79 1.46 -6.42 -9.43
CA GLU A 79 2.17 -5.55 -8.50
C GLU A 79 3.13 -6.33 -7.58
N ALA A 80 2.66 -7.41 -6.94
CA ALA A 80 3.37 -8.09 -5.87
C ALA A 80 4.57 -8.91 -6.36
N GLU A 81 4.45 -9.62 -7.49
CA GLU A 81 5.55 -10.40 -8.07
C GLU A 81 6.70 -9.50 -8.57
N LEU A 82 6.39 -8.28 -8.98
CA LEU A 82 7.36 -7.29 -9.44
C LEU A 82 7.82 -6.34 -8.34
N TYR A 83 7.37 -6.56 -7.10
CA TYR A 83 7.63 -5.65 -6.00
C TYR A 83 9.12 -5.69 -5.58
N PRO A 84 9.78 -4.53 -5.41
CA PRO A 84 11.25 -4.48 -5.26
C PRO A 84 11.75 -4.79 -3.83
N GLU A 85 10.85 -5.03 -2.87
CA GLU A 85 11.15 -5.22 -1.45
C GLU A 85 10.35 -6.42 -0.90
N PRO A 86 10.66 -6.94 0.29
CA PRO A 86 9.77 -7.90 0.95
C PRO A 86 8.38 -7.30 1.22
N LEU A 87 7.33 -8.08 1.01
CA LEU A 87 5.95 -7.67 1.31
C LEU A 87 5.72 -7.57 2.82
N VAL A 88 4.91 -6.61 3.24
CA VAL A 88 4.39 -6.53 4.61
C VAL A 88 2.97 -7.09 4.63
N GLY A 89 2.80 -8.29 5.20
CA GLY A 89 1.55 -9.04 5.09
C GLY A 89 1.43 -9.74 3.73
N ASP A 90 0.20 -9.96 3.26
CA ASP A 90 -0.05 -10.40 1.89
C ASP A 90 -0.01 -9.24 0.87
N ALA A 91 -0.23 -9.55 -0.41
CA ALA A 91 -0.21 -8.56 -1.50
C ALA A 91 -1.21 -7.41 -1.31
N TRP A 92 -2.42 -7.69 -0.86
CA TRP A 92 -3.44 -6.66 -0.60
C TRP A 92 -3.03 -5.76 0.58
N GLN A 93 -2.60 -6.38 1.67
CA GLN A 93 -2.14 -5.68 2.87
C GLN A 93 -0.96 -4.75 2.57
N ASN A 94 0.02 -5.26 1.83
CA ASN A 94 1.18 -4.49 1.41
C ASN A 94 0.79 -3.31 0.51
N HIS A 95 -0.06 -3.56 -0.48
CA HIS A 95 -0.60 -2.55 -1.38
C HIS A 95 -1.31 -1.43 -0.61
N LEU A 96 -2.22 -1.79 0.30
CA LEU A 96 -3.00 -0.82 1.08
C LEU A 96 -2.09 0.09 1.92
N LEU A 97 -1.03 -0.46 2.51
CA LEU A 97 -0.03 0.31 3.26
C LEU A 97 0.74 1.27 2.34
N ASP A 98 1.11 0.85 1.14
CA ASP A 98 1.77 1.73 0.16
C ASP A 98 0.88 2.89 -0.24
N ARG A 99 -0.39 2.61 -0.51
CA ARG A 99 -1.41 3.62 -0.81
C ARG A 99 -1.55 4.60 0.36
N LEU A 100 -1.62 4.12 1.60
CA LEU A 100 -1.75 4.95 2.80
C LEU A 100 -0.55 5.91 2.97
N LEU A 101 0.67 5.43 2.76
CA LEU A 101 1.87 6.27 2.90
C LEU A 101 2.08 7.22 1.72
N ALA A 102 1.49 6.93 0.56
CA ALA A 102 1.56 7.78 -0.63
C ALA A 102 0.41 8.80 -0.75
N ASP A 103 -0.67 8.63 0.02
CA ASP A 103 -1.89 9.44 -0.13
C ASP A 103 -1.69 10.92 0.28
N GLU A 104 -1.93 11.81 -0.68
CA GLU A 104 -1.81 13.25 -0.48
C GLU A 104 -3.16 13.88 -0.21
N ASN A 105 -3.46 14.11 1.07
CA ASN A 105 -4.75 14.59 1.55
C ASN A 105 -4.60 15.77 2.53
N ALA A 106 -5.71 16.27 3.05
CA ALA A 106 -5.71 17.41 3.97
C ALA A 106 -4.91 17.13 5.26
N PHE A 107 -4.95 15.89 5.76
CA PHE A 107 -4.19 15.48 6.95
C PHE A 107 -2.70 15.41 6.65
N SER A 108 -2.27 14.70 5.59
CA SER A 108 -0.84 14.56 5.26
C SER A 108 -0.20 15.90 4.90
N ARG A 109 -0.88 16.79 4.16
CA ARG A 109 -0.41 18.16 3.89
C ARG A 109 -0.32 19.03 5.15
N LYS A 110 -1.29 18.94 6.05
CA LYS A 110 -1.29 19.75 7.29
C LYS A 110 -0.20 19.28 8.25
N ALA A 111 -0.03 17.96 8.37
CA ALA A 111 1.06 17.34 9.12
C ALA A 111 2.43 17.77 8.57
N GLN A 112 2.63 17.68 7.25
CA GLN A 112 3.85 18.15 6.58
C GLN A 112 4.18 19.62 6.91
N ARG A 113 3.19 20.51 6.86
CA ARG A 113 3.42 21.96 6.98
C ARG A 113 3.54 22.46 8.42
N SER A 114 2.91 21.79 9.37
CA SER A 114 2.73 22.36 10.72
C SER A 114 2.79 21.35 11.86
N GLY A 115 3.08 20.09 11.59
CA GLY A 115 3.09 19.01 12.58
C GLY A 115 1.70 18.63 13.07
N PHE A 116 1.65 17.63 13.96
CA PHE A 116 0.41 17.05 14.48
C PHE A 116 -0.40 18.02 15.35
N ASP A 117 0.25 18.76 16.24
CA ASP A 117 -0.41 19.63 17.25
C ASP A 117 -1.20 20.79 16.64
N ARG A 118 -1.01 21.07 15.35
CA ARG A 118 -1.68 22.14 14.61
C ARG A 118 -2.81 21.60 13.71
N ILE A 119 -3.09 20.31 13.74
CA ILE A 119 -4.20 19.69 13.00
C ILE A 119 -5.49 19.92 13.78
N GLY A 120 -6.54 20.38 13.09
CA GLY A 120 -7.83 20.67 13.71
C GLY A 120 -8.56 19.40 14.16
N GLU A 121 -9.35 19.51 15.23
CA GLU A 121 -10.03 18.36 15.86
C GLU A 121 -10.92 17.58 14.88
N SER A 122 -11.74 18.25 14.06
CA SER A 122 -12.62 17.56 13.10
C SER A 122 -11.83 16.74 12.08
N LEU A 123 -10.67 17.25 11.64
CA LEU A 123 -9.79 16.54 10.71
C LEU A 123 -9.19 15.31 11.40
N LEU A 124 -8.70 15.45 12.65
CA LEU A 124 -8.20 14.31 13.44
C LEU A 124 -9.27 13.25 13.67
N ARG A 125 -10.49 13.65 14.01
CA ARG A 125 -11.61 12.72 14.22
C ARG A 125 -11.97 11.96 12.95
N GLN A 126 -12.03 12.64 11.81
CA GLN A 126 -12.30 11.97 10.53
C GLN A 126 -11.15 11.06 10.12
N THR A 127 -9.90 11.51 10.22
CA THR A 127 -8.71 10.68 9.96
C THR A 127 -8.69 9.45 10.86
N GLY A 128 -9.02 9.58 12.15
CA GLY A 128 -9.11 8.44 13.06
C GLY A 128 -10.16 7.41 12.61
N ARG A 129 -11.35 7.86 12.19
CA ARG A 129 -12.40 6.98 11.65
C ARG A 129 -11.98 6.28 10.36
N ASP A 130 -11.34 7.02 9.47
CA ASP A 130 -10.84 6.49 8.21
C ASP A 130 -9.73 5.44 8.47
N LEU A 131 -8.81 5.71 9.39
CA LEU A 131 -7.75 4.78 9.79
C LEU A 131 -8.32 3.48 10.40
N ALA A 132 -9.34 3.57 11.25
CA ALA A 132 -10.04 2.38 11.76
C ALA A 132 -10.70 1.58 10.62
N THR A 133 -11.26 2.28 9.63
CA THR A 133 -11.86 1.63 8.46
C THR A 133 -10.80 0.92 7.63
N LEU A 134 -9.69 1.58 7.30
CA LEU A 134 -8.60 0.97 6.55
C LEU A 134 -7.97 -0.19 7.31
N ARG A 135 -7.87 -0.14 8.64
CA ARG A 135 -7.45 -1.27 9.46
C ARG A 135 -8.38 -2.48 9.30
N ALA A 136 -9.70 -2.25 9.32
CA ALA A 136 -10.67 -3.32 9.12
C ALA A 136 -10.56 -3.93 7.71
N LEU A 137 -10.29 -3.12 6.69
CA LEU A 137 -10.01 -3.62 5.33
C LEU A 137 -8.66 -4.35 5.23
N PHE A 138 -7.64 -3.90 5.97
CA PHE A 138 -6.36 -4.60 6.08
C PHE A 138 -6.52 -5.99 6.70
N ASP A 139 -7.47 -6.17 7.62
CA ASP A 139 -7.84 -7.46 8.20
C ASP A 139 -8.57 -8.40 7.25
N LEU A 140 -8.98 -7.95 6.06
CA LEU A 140 -9.53 -8.79 5.01
C LEU A 140 -8.37 -9.35 4.17
N ASP A 141 -7.55 -10.17 4.82
CA ASP A 141 -6.42 -10.86 4.19
C ASP A 141 -6.85 -11.86 3.11
N ALA A 142 -5.85 -12.41 2.41
CA ALA A 142 -6.02 -13.34 1.31
C ALA A 142 -6.87 -14.56 1.69
N GLU A 143 -6.61 -15.17 2.85
CA GLU A 143 -7.31 -16.36 3.31
C GLU A 143 -8.79 -16.06 3.60
N ARG A 144 -9.06 -14.94 4.29
CA ARG A 144 -10.42 -14.52 4.64
C ARG A 144 -11.25 -14.19 3.41
N LEU A 145 -10.68 -13.49 2.42
CA LEU A 145 -11.39 -13.16 1.18
C LEU A 145 -11.57 -14.36 0.27
N ALA A 146 -10.57 -15.24 0.13
CA ALA A 146 -10.71 -16.49 -0.60
C ALA A 146 -11.81 -17.37 0.02
N GLY A 147 -11.82 -17.51 1.35
CA GLY A 147 -12.86 -18.26 2.07
C GLY A 147 -14.26 -17.64 1.94
N ALA A 148 -14.38 -16.31 1.99
CA ALA A 148 -15.64 -15.62 1.76
C ALA A 148 -16.14 -15.83 0.31
N ALA A 149 -15.24 -15.75 -0.67
CA ALA A 149 -15.55 -15.98 -2.07
C ALA A 149 -15.98 -17.42 -2.34
N ALA A 150 -15.24 -18.41 -1.85
CA ALA A 150 -15.58 -19.82 -2.00
C ALA A 150 -16.95 -20.15 -1.38
N HIS A 151 -17.27 -19.54 -0.24
CA HIS A 151 -18.58 -19.67 0.39
C HIS A 151 -19.69 -19.02 -0.45
N ALA A 152 -19.50 -17.79 -0.92
CA ALA A 152 -20.47 -17.08 -1.76
C ALA A 152 -20.73 -17.79 -3.09
N ALA A 153 -19.71 -18.48 -3.63
CA ALA A 153 -19.82 -19.32 -4.82
C ALA A 153 -20.62 -20.61 -4.62
N GLY A 154 -21.15 -20.85 -3.42
CA GLY A 154 -21.94 -22.03 -3.09
C GLY A 154 -21.11 -23.27 -2.76
N GLY A 155 -19.80 -23.12 -2.48
CA GLY A 155 -18.87 -24.22 -2.31
C GLY A 155 -18.84 -25.09 -3.56
N VAL A 156 -18.04 -24.73 -4.57
CA VAL A 156 -17.90 -25.56 -5.77
C VAL A 156 -17.23 -26.87 -5.38
N GLY A 157 -18.06 -27.84 -5.02
CA GLY A 157 -17.72 -29.19 -4.63
C GLY A 157 -19.00 -29.97 -4.39
N THR A 158 -19.43 -30.72 -5.41
CA THR A 158 -20.47 -31.77 -5.41
C THR A 158 -21.93 -31.40 -5.75
N ALA A 159 -22.15 -30.97 -6.99
CA ALA A 159 -23.20 -31.62 -7.79
C ALA A 159 -22.50 -32.46 -8.86
N ALA A 160 -22.63 -33.79 -8.76
CA ALA A 160 -22.03 -34.73 -9.71
C ALA A 160 -22.42 -34.37 -11.16
N GLY A 161 -21.44 -33.93 -11.97
CA GLY A 161 -21.63 -33.84 -13.43
C GLY A 161 -21.05 -32.67 -14.21
N SER A 162 -20.14 -31.83 -13.68
CA SER A 162 -19.50 -30.78 -14.52
C SER A 162 -18.14 -31.25 -15.09
N PRO A 163 -17.82 -31.03 -16.38
CA PRO A 163 -16.68 -31.67 -17.06
C PRO A 163 -15.34 -30.93 -16.91
N VAL A 164 -15.20 -29.99 -15.97
CA VAL A 164 -13.94 -29.24 -15.74
C VAL A 164 -13.08 -29.92 -14.67
N ALA A 165 -13.03 -31.25 -14.67
CA ALA A 165 -12.16 -32.04 -13.81
C ALA A 165 -11.11 -32.74 -14.69
N SER A 166 -10.10 -32.01 -15.19
CA SER A 166 -8.88 -32.60 -15.79
C SER A 166 -7.81 -31.55 -16.16
N ILE A 167 -7.46 -30.61 -15.28
CA ILE A 167 -6.13 -29.96 -15.33
C ILE A 167 -5.65 -29.74 -13.90
N GLY A 168 -5.21 -30.81 -13.23
CA GLY A 168 -4.67 -30.76 -11.88
C GLY A 168 -4.49 -32.16 -11.31
N GLY A 169 -3.29 -32.47 -10.80
CA GLY A 169 -2.96 -33.75 -10.19
C GLY A 169 -3.79 -34.07 -8.93
N PRO A 170 -3.59 -35.25 -8.32
CA PRO A 170 -4.35 -35.66 -7.15
C PRO A 170 -3.94 -34.82 -5.94
N THR A 171 -4.91 -34.61 -5.04
CA THR A 171 -4.85 -34.00 -3.69
C THR A 171 -4.77 -32.48 -3.59
N GLU A 172 -5.93 -31.84 -3.51
CA GLU A 172 -6.43 -31.01 -2.38
C GLU A 172 -7.95 -30.78 -2.58
N PRO A 173 -8.75 -30.58 -1.52
CA PRO A 173 -10.20 -30.39 -1.65
C PRO A 173 -10.48 -29.20 -2.58
N ASP A 174 -11.54 -29.29 -3.38
CA ASP A 174 -11.97 -28.31 -4.39
C ASP A 174 -12.07 -26.87 -3.84
N GLU A 175 -10.94 -26.19 -3.64
CA GLU A 175 -10.89 -24.73 -3.50
C GLU A 175 -11.05 -24.16 -4.90
N PRO A 176 -12.16 -23.46 -5.20
CA PRO A 176 -12.42 -23.02 -6.56
C PRO A 176 -11.38 -22.02 -7.07
N TRP A 177 -10.70 -21.30 -6.18
CA TRP A 177 -9.74 -20.25 -6.51
C TRP A 177 -8.52 -20.25 -5.60
N VAL A 178 -7.36 -20.02 -6.19
CA VAL A 178 -6.07 -19.92 -5.50
C VAL A 178 -6.00 -18.61 -4.71
N SER A 179 -5.48 -18.66 -3.49
CA SER A 179 -5.19 -17.48 -2.66
C SER A 179 -3.99 -16.69 -3.18
N TRP A 180 -3.99 -15.36 -3.02
CA TRP A 180 -2.84 -14.47 -3.30
C TRP A 180 -1.86 -14.34 -2.13
N GLY A 181 -1.96 -15.18 -1.10
CA GLY A 181 -1.14 -15.10 0.10
C GLY A 181 0.34 -15.49 -0.07
N GLN A 182 0.72 -16.06 -1.22
CA GLN A 182 2.05 -16.66 -1.44
C GLN A 182 2.80 -16.09 -2.65
N PHE A 183 2.47 -14.87 -3.10
CA PHE A 183 3.28 -14.21 -4.14
C PHE A 183 4.71 -13.98 -3.66
N THR A 184 5.65 -14.07 -4.60
CA THR A 184 7.08 -13.91 -4.32
C THR A 184 7.59 -12.61 -4.93
N PRO A 185 7.88 -11.57 -4.11
CA PRO A 185 8.37 -10.31 -4.64
C PRO A 185 9.75 -10.49 -5.31
N LEU A 186 10.05 -9.61 -6.26
CA LEU A 186 11.33 -9.61 -6.98
C LEU A 186 12.53 -9.39 -6.05
N GLU A 187 12.34 -8.57 -5.00
CA GLU A 187 13.40 -8.16 -4.05
C GLU A 187 14.67 -7.60 -4.73
N ALA A 188 14.53 -7.07 -5.95
CA ALA A 188 15.62 -6.49 -6.71
C ALA A 188 15.26 -5.08 -7.18
N GLY A 189 15.97 -4.07 -6.67
CA GLY A 189 15.80 -2.69 -7.08
C GLY A 189 16.05 -1.67 -5.98
N ALA A 190 15.92 -0.39 -6.33
CA ALA A 190 15.79 0.65 -5.31
C ALA A 190 14.40 0.51 -4.68
N GLY A 191 14.36 0.29 -3.37
CA GLY A 191 13.10 0.13 -2.64
C GLY A 191 12.13 1.29 -2.86
N LEU A 192 10.83 0.97 -2.90
CA LEU A 192 9.78 1.96 -3.10
C LEU A 192 9.74 2.96 -1.95
N HIS A 193 10.05 2.49 -0.74
CA HIS A 193 10.12 3.32 0.46
C HIS A 193 11.54 3.47 0.99
N GLY A 194 11.81 4.61 1.63
CA GLY A 194 12.98 4.76 2.49
C GLY A 194 12.87 3.91 3.76
N ALA A 195 13.92 3.92 4.59
CA ALA A 195 13.92 3.17 5.86
C ALA A 195 12.74 3.54 6.77
N ALA A 196 12.41 4.84 6.86
CA ALA A 196 11.27 5.32 7.66
C ALA A 196 9.91 4.81 7.14
N GLY A 197 9.74 4.69 5.82
CA GLY A 197 8.52 4.17 5.22
C GLY A 197 8.35 2.67 5.48
N ARG A 198 9.41 1.88 5.28
CA ARG A 198 9.42 0.45 5.64
C ARG A 198 9.11 0.22 7.11
N GLU A 199 9.70 1.02 7.99
CA GLU A 199 9.42 0.95 9.44
C GLU A 199 7.97 1.31 9.75
N MET A 200 7.42 2.34 9.11
CA MET A 200 6.01 2.73 9.30
C MET A 200 5.06 1.62 8.83
N LYS A 201 5.33 0.99 7.68
CA LYS A 201 4.54 -0.16 7.20
C LYS A 201 4.54 -1.30 8.21
N ALA A 202 5.72 -1.70 8.69
CA ALA A 202 5.86 -2.79 9.67
C ALA A 202 5.14 -2.46 10.99
N ARG A 203 5.23 -1.22 11.47
CA ARG A 203 4.52 -0.76 12.68
C ARG A 203 3.02 -0.82 12.52
N LEU A 204 2.47 -0.30 11.41
CA LEU A 204 1.03 -0.31 11.16
C LEU A 204 0.49 -1.73 11.02
N ALA A 205 1.20 -2.62 10.31
CA ALA A 205 0.80 -4.01 10.19
C ALA A 205 0.77 -4.75 11.52
N GLY A 206 1.63 -4.38 12.48
CA GLY A 206 1.73 -5.01 13.79
C GLY A 206 0.78 -4.49 14.86
N VAL A 207 -0.13 -3.55 14.56
CA VAL A 207 -1.02 -2.93 15.56
C VAL A 207 -2.49 -2.95 15.13
N ASP A 208 -3.37 -3.17 16.10
CA ASP A 208 -4.82 -3.26 15.86
C ASP A 208 -5.55 -1.91 15.85
N ASP A 209 -5.00 -0.89 16.52
CA ASP A 209 -5.64 0.44 16.60
C ASP A 209 -4.87 1.47 15.75
N TRP A 210 -5.19 1.52 14.46
CA TRP A 210 -4.65 2.54 13.55
C TRP A 210 -5.13 3.95 13.91
N SER A 211 -6.32 4.11 14.48
CA SER A 211 -6.82 5.44 14.87
C SER A 211 -5.91 6.12 15.89
N ALA A 212 -5.35 5.35 16.83
CA ALA A 212 -4.39 5.84 17.81
C ALA A 212 -3.00 6.15 17.23
N ARG A 213 -2.70 5.76 15.98
CA ARG A 213 -1.40 6.00 15.32
C ARG A 213 -1.36 7.28 14.49
N ALA A 214 -2.44 8.07 14.46
CA ALA A 214 -2.46 9.35 13.76
C ALA A 214 -1.27 10.30 14.11
N PRO A 215 -0.79 10.40 15.36
CA PRO A 215 0.40 11.20 15.68
C PRO A 215 1.67 10.70 14.99
N GLU A 216 1.89 9.39 14.95
CA GLU A 216 3.05 8.76 14.31
C GLU A 216 3.01 8.94 12.79
N LEU A 217 1.82 8.75 12.20
CA LEU A 217 1.63 8.99 10.77
C LEU A 217 1.82 10.46 10.38
N ALA A 218 1.38 11.39 11.23
CA ALA A 218 1.64 12.82 11.03
C ALA A 218 3.14 13.16 11.15
N ALA A 219 3.85 12.55 12.11
CA ALA A 219 5.29 12.72 12.25
C ALA A 219 6.05 12.18 11.01
N TYR A 220 5.61 11.05 10.46
CA TYR A 220 6.13 10.53 9.19
C TYR A 220 5.97 11.54 8.05
N PHE A 221 4.77 12.08 7.84
CA PHE A 221 4.54 13.10 6.80
C PHE A 221 5.27 14.42 7.06
N ALA A 222 5.50 14.79 8.32
CA ALA A 222 6.33 15.93 8.69
C ALA A 222 7.80 15.74 8.33
N LEU A 223 8.32 14.51 8.47
CA LEU A 223 9.72 14.18 8.21
C LEU A 223 10.00 13.94 6.72
N ILE A 224 9.14 13.14 6.06
CA ILE A 224 9.37 12.63 4.71
C ILE A 224 8.72 13.54 3.66
N GLY A 225 7.65 14.26 4.03
CA GLY A 225 6.80 14.99 3.10
C GLY A 225 5.59 14.17 2.66
N ALA A 226 4.63 14.83 2.00
CA ALA A 226 3.42 14.20 1.47
C ALA A 226 3.42 14.21 -0.07
N GLY A 227 2.71 13.26 -0.67
CA GLY A 227 2.52 13.15 -2.11
C GLY A 227 3.82 12.92 -2.88
N LEU A 228 3.91 13.52 -4.07
CA LEU A 228 5.02 13.29 -5.01
C LEU A 228 6.40 13.55 -4.37
N PHE A 229 6.50 14.60 -3.55
CA PHE A 229 7.74 15.00 -2.87
C PHE A 229 8.12 14.11 -1.70
N GLY A 230 7.16 13.41 -1.09
CA GLY A 230 7.44 12.38 -0.09
C GLY A 230 7.84 11.03 -0.70
N ARG A 231 7.40 10.77 -1.94
CA ARG A 231 7.64 9.50 -2.64
C ARG A 231 8.98 9.45 -3.39
N PHE A 232 9.40 10.56 -3.99
CA PHE A 232 10.61 10.58 -4.82
C PHE A 232 11.63 11.60 -4.31
N ARG A 233 12.90 11.20 -4.31
CA ARG A 233 14.03 12.06 -3.96
C ARG A 233 14.58 12.89 -5.12
N ALA A 234 14.23 12.54 -6.35
CA ALA A 234 14.66 13.22 -7.55
C ALA A 234 13.52 13.29 -8.57
N PHE A 235 13.53 14.35 -9.36
CA PHE A 235 12.49 14.67 -10.33
C PHE A 235 13.11 15.06 -11.66
N ARG A 236 12.45 14.70 -12.75
CA ARG A 236 12.70 15.28 -14.06
C ARG A 236 11.56 16.22 -14.43
N TRP A 237 11.88 17.30 -15.13
CA TRP A 237 10.86 18.18 -15.71
C TRP A 237 10.48 17.65 -17.09
N VAL A 238 9.21 17.26 -17.26
CA VAL A 238 8.65 16.81 -18.53
C VAL A 238 7.80 17.93 -19.12
N ARG A 239 7.87 18.11 -20.44
CA ARG A 239 7.04 19.06 -21.18
C ARG A 239 6.00 18.31 -22.00
N ASP A 240 4.74 18.68 -21.80
CA ASP A 240 3.59 18.27 -22.60
C ASP A 240 3.00 19.51 -23.28
N GLY A 241 3.45 19.76 -24.50
CA GLY A 241 3.12 20.98 -25.24
C GLY A 241 3.60 22.23 -24.50
N ASP A 242 2.67 23.14 -24.18
CA ASP A 242 2.95 24.42 -23.50
C ASP A 242 3.01 24.29 -21.98
N ARG A 243 2.72 23.11 -21.41
CA ARG A 243 2.79 22.87 -19.97
C ARG A 243 3.95 21.94 -19.66
N GLY A 244 4.47 22.06 -18.44
CA GLY A 244 5.39 21.06 -17.93
C GLY A 244 5.03 20.68 -16.51
N HIS A 245 5.46 19.49 -16.12
CA HIS A 245 5.21 18.92 -14.81
C HIS A 245 6.46 18.21 -14.30
N LEU A 246 6.54 18.04 -12.98
CA LEU A 246 7.57 17.23 -12.35
C LEU A 246 7.13 15.77 -12.37
N GLU A 247 8.00 14.91 -12.88
CA GLU A 247 7.83 13.46 -12.83
C GLU A 247 8.89 12.88 -11.90
N GLY A 248 8.47 12.05 -10.95
CA GLY A 248 9.35 11.39 -10.00
C GLY A 248 10.26 10.36 -10.66
N LEU A 249 11.51 10.31 -10.24
CA LEU A 249 12.46 9.29 -10.69
C LEU A 249 12.50 8.16 -9.65
N PRO A 250 12.02 6.94 -9.96
CA PRO A 250 11.96 5.83 -9.01
C PRO A 250 13.35 5.31 -8.61
N ALA A 251 14.30 5.29 -9.56
CA ALA A 251 15.67 4.84 -9.31
C ALA A 251 16.68 5.93 -9.75
N PRO A 252 16.88 6.98 -8.94
CA PRO A 252 17.93 7.97 -9.19
C PRO A 252 19.31 7.33 -8.99
N ASP A 253 20.31 7.83 -9.74
CA ASP A 253 21.71 7.39 -9.66
C ASP A 253 22.16 7.25 -8.19
N PRO A 254 22.68 6.06 -7.80
CA PRO A 254 23.10 5.83 -6.43
C PRO A 254 24.34 6.65 -6.03
N ILE A 255 25.12 7.18 -6.99
CA ILE A 255 26.37 7.90 -6.72
C ILE A 255 26.15 8.99 -5.66
N ARG A 256 26.95 8.91 -4.59
CA ARG A 256 26.99 9.85 -3.47
C ARG A 256 28.12 10.85 -3.67
N LEU A 257 28.03 11.99 -2.96
CA LEU A 257 29.03 13.08 -3.05
C LEU A 257 30.44 12.65 -2.61
N ASP A 258 30.55 11.69 -1.69
CA ASP A 258 31.81 11.11 -1.22
C ASP A 258 32.45 10.16 -2.25
N GLN A 259 31.67 9.67 -3.21
CA GLN A 259 32.13 8.83 -4.31
C GLN A 259 32.63 9.64 -5.52
N LEU A 260 32.49 10.97 -5.50
CA LEU A 260 33.03 11.88 -6.52
C LEU A 260 34.52 12.17 -6.26
N VAL A 261 35.36 11.18 -6.57
CA VAL A 261 36.82 11.25 -6.37
C VAL A 261 37.44 12.29 -7.34
N GLY A 262 38.30 13.16 -6.81
CA GLY A 262 39.04 14.15 -7.59
C GLY A 262 38.33 15.50 -7.78
N TYR A 263 37.13 15.66 -7.19
CA TYR A 263 36.34 16.89 -7.22
C TYR A 263 36.18 17.52 -5.84
N GLU A 264 37.08 17.23 -4.89
CA GLU A 264 36.91 17.59 -3.49
C GLU A 264 36.81 19.12 -3.31
N ARG A 265 37.61 19.88 -4.07
CA ARG A 265 37.64 21.34 -3.99
C ARG A 265 36.36 21.97 -4.53
N GLU A 266 35.92 21.54 -5.72
CA GLU A 266 34.68 21.99 -6.36
C GLU A 266 33.48 21.63 -5.48
N ARG A 267 33.46 20.39 -4.96
CA ARG A 267 32.42 19.91 -4.03
C ARG A 267 32.34 20.77 -2.78
N GLU A 268 33.47 21.10 -2.16
CA GLU A 268 33.50 21.90 -0.93
C GLU A 268 32.99 23.33 -1.15
N LEU A 269 33.18 23.91 -2.34
CA LEU A 269 32.59 25.21 -2.69
C LEU A 269 31.06 25.14 -2.77
N VAL A 270 30.52 24.11 -3.43
CA VAL A 270 29.07 23.90 -3.52
C VAL A 270 28.48 23.62 -2.16
N LEU A 271 29.07 22.71 -1.37
CA LEU A 271 28.60 22.37 -0.04
C LEU A 271 28.52 23.60 0.86
N ARG A 272 29.58 24.41 0.94
CA ARG A 272 29.58 25.64 1.75
C ARG A 272 28.52 26.64 1.32
N ASN A 273 28.29 26.79 0.01
CA ASN A 273 27.26 27.68 -0.51
C ASN A 273 25.85 27.16 -0.16
N THR A 274 25.63 25.85 -0.25
CA THR A 274 24.37 25.20 0.12
C THR A 274 24.13 25.26 1.63
N ASP A 275 25.14 25.05 2.46
CA ASP A 275 25.02 25.17 3.92
C ASP A 275 24.64 26.59 4.34
N GLN A 276 25.21 27.61 3.68
CA GLN A 276 24.80 29.00 3.88
C GLN A 276 23.33 29.23 3.51
N PHE A 277 22.91 28.71 2.35
CA PHE A 277 21.51 28.80 1.92
C PHE A 277 20.55 28.16 2.93
N LEU A 278 20.86 26.94 3.38
CA LEU A 278 20.05 26.20 4.35
C LEU A 278 19.98 26.89 5.72
N ALA A 279 21.05 27.58 6.12
CA ALA A 279 21.09 28.40 7.33
C ALA A 279 20.40 29.77 7.17
N GLY A 280 19.83 30.08 5.99
CA GLY A 280 19.12 31.33 5.72
C GLY A 280 20.04 32.52 5.40
N PHE A 281 21.32 32.29 5.19
CA PHE A 281 22.26 33.31 4.74
C PHE A 281 22.18 33.52 3.22
N PRO A 282 22.67 34.67 2.70
CA PRO A 282 22.83 34.85 1.26
C PRO A 282 23.69 33.74 0.67
N ALA A 283 23.22 33.16 -0.44
CA ALA A 283 23.94 32.14 -1.18
C ALA A 283 23.96 32.51 -2.68
N ASN A 284 24.95 32.00 -3.39
CA ASN A 284 25.13 32.25 -4.81
C ASN A 284 24.35 31.23 -5.65
N SER A 285 23.84 31.68 -6.80
CA SER A 285 23.40 30.76 -7.85
C SER A 285 24.61 30.02 -8.43
N VAL A 286 24.59 28.69 -8.42
CA VAL A 286 25.70 27.85 -8.91
C VAL A 286 25.32 27.24 -10.26
N LEU A 287 26.22 27.38 -11.24
CA LEU A 287 26.16 26.65 -12.51
C LEU A 287 27.33 25.67 -12.55
N LEU A 288 27.03 24.36 -12.56
CA LEU A 288 28.03 23.32 -12.73
C LEU A 288 28.20 23.01 -14.22
N TYR A 289 29.43 23.07 -14.71
CA TYR A 289 29.80 22.74 -16.08
C TYR A 289 31.09 21.91 -16.10
N GLY A 290 31.28 21.11 -17.13
CA GLY A 290 32.44 20.25 -17.32
C GLY A 290 32.50 19.77 -18.77
N ASP A 291 33.60 19.09 -19.13
CA ASP A 291 33.73 18.49 -20.45
C ASP A 291 32.66 17.39 -20.66
N ARG A 292 32.24 17.24 -21.93
CA ARG A 292 31.25 16.24 -22.35
C ARG A 292 31.83 14.85 -22.50
#